data_AF-A0A0W7WR40-F1
#
_entry.id   AF-A0A0W7WR40-F1
#
_cell.length_a   1.000
_cell.length_b   1.000
_cell.length_c   1.000
_cell.angle_alpha   90.00
_cell.angle_beta   90.00
_cell.angle_gamma   90.00
#
_symmetry.space_group_name_H-M   'P 1'
#
loop_
_entity.id
_entity.type
_entity.pdbx_description
1 polymer ?
#
loop_
_entity_poly.entity_id
_entity_poly.type
_entity_poly.pdbx_seq_one_letter_code
_entity_poly.pdbx_strand_id
1 'polypeptide(L)'
;MTALLLAALMGIAVAGAAQGIRMYRAEAKLPADLAVALEVGASRVSVAGGAVDRLGMRFAPLVLRLMGPKRVTAKRRRIDMAGNPGGLTIDRYAARRAVYGAFGLLLGLIFLTNGQPLFAAMTFVFGAVAADALIWQAIRERREVIDRTLPDFLDVLAVVVSAGLGFRQALDRVAEKYEGPWADELRITLRQMDMGVSRRQAFDELRKRNSSEQVAQFVSALQQGEELGSPIAETLIQLATDMRRTDAQNSRRRAAKTIPKATMVTLVFMLPATMILIAAGMFLGSGSDFGSILGR
;
A
#
# COMPACT_ATOMS: atom_id res chain seq x y z
N MET A 1 -7.93 0.78 -40.03
CA MET A 1 -6.57 1.11 -39.53
C MET A 1 -6.58 1.50 -38.04
N THR A 2 -7.53 2.32 -37.59
CA THR A 2 -7.71 2.70 -36.16
C THR A 2 -8.06 1.53 -35.24
N ALA A 3 -8.89 0.57 -35.68
CA ALA A 3 -9.23 -0.61 -34.90
C ALA A 3 -8.04 -1.55 -34.63
N LEU A 4 -7.11 -1.68 -35.58
CA LEU A 4 -5.87 -2.47 -35.42
C LEU A 4 -4.89 -1.81 -34.45
N LEU A 5 -4.79 -0.48 -34.46
CA LEU A 5 -3.98 0.28 -33.51
C LEU A 5 -4.54 0.21 -32.08
N LEU A 6 -5.87 0.26 -31.93
CA LEU A 6 -6.55 0.10 -30.64
C LEU A 6 -6.46 -1.33 -30.10
N ALA A 7 -6.56 -2.34 -30.97
CA ALA A 7 -6.35 -3.73 -30.62
C ALA A 7 -4.89 -4.00 -30.21
N ALA A 8 -3.92 -3.38 -30.89
CA ALA A 8 -2.51 -3.46 -30.52
C ALA A 8 -2.22 -2.76 -29.17
N LEU A 9 -2.79 -1.58 -28.94
CA LEU A 9 -2.65 -0.85 -27.67
C LEU A 9 -3.33 -1.57 -26.49
N MET A 10 -4.53 -2.13 -26.70
CA MET A 10 -5.17 -2.99 -25.70
C MET A 10 -4.38 -4.28 -25.48
N GLY A 11 -3.85 -4.89 -26.54
CA GLY A 11 -3.00 -6.08 -26.44
C GLY A 11 -1.74 -5.82 -25.60
N ILE A 12 -1.09 -4.68 -25.79
CA ILE A 12 0.08 -4.26 -25.00
C ILE A 12 -0.32 -3.94 -23.56
N ALA A 13 -1.47 -3.29 -23.33
CA ALA A 13 -1.97 -3.00 -21.99
C ALA A 13 -2.35 -4.28 -21.21
N VAL A 14 -3.00 -5.24 -21.88
CA VAL A 14 -3.38 -6.53 -21.29
C VAL A 14 -2.16 -7.41 -21.08
N ALA A 15 -1.20 -7.44 -22.00
CA ALA A 15 0.08 -8.14 -21.83
C ALA A 15 0.89 -7.52 -20.68
N GLY A 16 0.95 -6.20 -20.57
CA GLY A 16 1.60 -5.50 -19.46
C GLY A 16 0.94 -5.78 -18.11
N ALA A 17 -0.39 -5.80 -18.05
CA ALA A 17 -1.13 -6.17 -16.84
C ALA A 17 -0.92 -7.65 -16.48
N ALA A 18 -0.96 -8.55 -17.45
CA ALA A 18 -0.72 -9.98 -17.25
C ALA A 18 0.72 -10.27 -16.80
N GLN A 19 1.71 -9.59 -17.37
CA GLN A 19 3.12 -9.74 -17.02
C GLN A 19 3.44 -9.08 -15.67
N GLY A 20 2.74 -8.00 -15.32
CA GLY A 20 2.76 -7.40 -13.97
C GLY A 20 2.17 -8.33 -12.91
N ILE A 21 1.06 -9.02 -13.22
CA ILE A 21 0.47 -10.03 -12.33
C ILE A 21 1.37 -11.28 -12.24
N ARG A 22 2.02 -11.68 -13.34
CA ARG A 22 2.97 -12.80 -13.36
C ARG A 22 4.23 -12.51 -12.55
N MET A 23 4.75 -11.28 -12.61
CA MET A 23 5.85 -10.82 -11.75
C MET A 23 5.44 -10.76 -10.26
N TYR A 24 4.19 -10.43 -9.96
CA TYR A 24 3.68 -10.45 -8.58
C TYR A 24 3.51 -11.86 -8.01
N ARG A 25 3.52 -12.91 -8.86
CA ARG A 25 3.32 -14.31 -8.48
C ARG A 25 4.57 -15.19 -8.65
N ALA A 26 5.64 -14.68 -9.23
CA ALA A 26 6.88 -15.43 -9.38
C ALA A 26 7.81 -15.16 -8.19
N GLU A 27 7.82 -16.05 -7.20
CA GLU A 27 8.90 -16.12 -6.21
C GLU A 27 10.18 -16.56 -6.91
N ALA A 28 10.97 -15.59 -7.38
CA ALA A 28 12.29 -15.83 -7.94
C ALA A 28 13.32 -15.92 -6.80
N LYS A 29 13.94 -17.09 -6.62
CA LYS A 29 15.17 -17.23 -5.82
C LYS A 29 16.31 -16.50 -6.54
N LEU A 30 16.92 -15.51 -5.90
CA LEU A 30 18.02 -14.72 -6.45
C LEU A 30 19.40 -15.32 -6.07
N PRO A 31 20.41 -15.21 -6.95
CA PRO A 31 21.79 -15.62 -6.67
C PRO A 31 22.42 -14.79 -5.53
N ALA A 32 23.32 -15.41 -4.76
CA ALA A 32 23.89 -14.85 -3.52
C ALA A 32 24.57 -13.47 -3.72
N ASP A 33 25.20 -13.24 -4.87
CA ASP A 33 25.87 -11.98 -5.18
C ASP A 33 24.88 -10.81 -5.39
N LEU A 34 23.66 -11.13 -5.85
CA LEU A 34 22.57 -10.15 -5.98
C LEU A 34 21.88 -9.87 -4.64
N ALA A 35 21.90 -10.81 -3.69
CA ALA A 35 21.34 -10.62 -2.35
C ALA A 35 22.17 -9.60 -1.54
N VAL A 36 23.49 -9.66 -1.66
CA VAL A 36 24.42 -8.70 -1.02
C VAL A 36 24.29 -7.30 -1.66
N ALA A 37 24.12 -7.21 -2.98
CA ALA A 37 23.86 -5.94 -3.66
C ALA A 37 22.50 -5.32 -3.31
N LEU A 38 21.51 -6.14 -2.92
CA LEU A 38 20.20 -5.70 -2.45
C LEU A 38 20.21 -5.23 -0.98
N GLU A 39 21.07 -5.79 -0.13
CA GLU A 39 21.26 -5.33 1.27
C GLU A 39 21.90 -3.94 1.34
N VAL A 40 22.88 -3.64 0.48
CA VAL A 40 23.61 -2.36 0.49
C VAL A 40 22.86 -1.25 -0.26
N GLY A 41 21.93 -1.60 -1.16
CA GLY A 41 21.26 -0.68 -2.09
C GLY A 41 19.75 -0.49 -1.88
N ALA A 42 19.21 -0.83 -0.70
CA ALA A 42 17.77 -0.89 -0.39
C ALA A 42 16.99 0.46 -0.44
N SER A 43 17.43 1.45 -1.21
CA SER A 43 16.58 2.54 -1.69
C SER A 43 15.87 2.12 -2.98
N ARG A 44 14.71 1.43 -2.84
CA ARG A 44 13.84 1.06 -3.96
C ARG A 44 13.46 2.30 -4.81
N VAL A 45 14.14 2.51 -5.93
CA VAL A 45 13.62 3.30 -7.06
C VAL A 45 13.52 2.34 -8.23
N SER A 46 12.30 1.93 -8.58
CA SER A 46 12.04 1.32 -9.89
C SER A 46 12.62 2.25 -10.97
N VAL A 47 13.36 1.70 -11.94
CA VAL A 47 13.96 2.48 -13.05
C VAL A 47 12.93 3.39 -13.73
N ALA A 48 11.67 2.94 -13.81
CA ALA A 48 10.54 3.74 -14.30
C ALA A 48 10.17 4.91 -13.37
N GLY A 49 10.23 4.72 -12.05
CA GLY A 49 10.01 5.78 -11.06
C GLY A 49 11.03 6.91 -11.17
N GLY A 50 12.30 6.58 -11.41
CA GLY A 50 13.36 7.58 -11.61
C GLY A 50 13.17 8.44 -12.87
N ALA A 51 12.69 7.85 -13.97
CA ALA A 51 12.41 8.57 -15.21
C ALA A 51 11.17 9.49 -15.07
N VAL A 52 10.10 9.00 -14.45
CA VAL A 52 8.88 9.79 -14.17
C VAL A 52 9.20 10.97 -13.25
N ASP A 53 10.01 10.76 -12.21
CA ASP A 53 10.39 11.81 -11.27
C ASP A 53 11.21 12.92 -11.97
N ARG A 54 12.12 12.58 -12.90
CA ARG A 54 12.87 13.58 -13.68
C ARG A 54 11.99 14.40 -14.63
N LEU A 55 11.10 13.74 -15.37
CA LEU A 55 10.19 14.42 -16.31
C LEU A 55 9.20 15.34 -15.60
N GLY A 56 8.68 14.90 -14.44
CA GLY A 56 7.71 15.66 -13.67
C GLY A 56 8.30 16.80 -12.86
N MET A 57 9.58 16.76 -12.47
CA MET A 57 10.20 17.78 -11.61
C MET A 57 10.12 19.19 -12.20
N ARG A 58 10.17 19.34 -13.54
CA ARG A 58 10.01 20.63 -14.22
C ARG A 58 8.61 21.25 -14.01
N PHE A 59 7.60 20.42 -13.79
CA PHE A 59 6.19 20.82 -13.64
C PHE A 59 5.69 20.75 -12.19
N ALA A 60 6.47 20.18 -11.28
CA ALA A 60 6.18 20.13 -9.85
C ALA A 60 5.78 21.49 -9.23
N PRO A 61 6.52 22.61 -9.45
CA PRO A 61 6.16 23.89 -8.85
C PRO A 61 4.80 24.43 -9.35
N LEU A 62 4.42 24.12 -10.59
CA LEU A 62 3.13 24.50 -11.17
C LEU A 62 1.98 23.71 -10.52
N VAL A 63 2.17 22.40 -10.32
CA VAL A 63 1.19 21.55 -9.63
C VAL A 63 1.01 21.97 -8.16
N LEU A 64 2.09 22.30 -7.46
CA LEU A 64 2.04 22.76 -6.07
C LEU A 64 1.31 24.10 -5.94
N ARG A 65 1.54 25.04 -6.88
CA ARG A 65 0.79 26.31 -6.95
C ARG A 65 -0.70 26.08 -7.18
N LEU A 66 -1.06 25.22 -8.13
CA LEU A 66 -2.47 24.89 -8.45
C LEU A 66 -3.20 24.16 -7.30
N MET A 67 -2.50 23.33 -6.52
CA MET A 67 -3.09 22.64 -5.38
C MET A 67 -3.47 23.58 -4.22
N GLY A 68 -2.79 24.71 -4.10
CA GLY A 68 -2.98 25.67 -3.02
C GLY A 68 -2.36 25.21 -1.68
N PRO A 69 -2.06 26.16 -0.76
CA PRO A 69 -1.23 25.90 0.41
C PRO A 69 -1.85 24.88 1.39
N LYS A 70 -3.17 24.93 1.60
CA LYS A 70 -3.86 24.02 2.52
C LYS A 70 -3.75 22.55 2.09
N ARG A 71 -3.92 22.25 0.79
CA ARG A 71 -3.83 20.87 0.27
C ARG A 71 -2.39 20.37 0.25
N VAL A 72 -1.43 21.24 -0.06
CA VAL A 72 -0.01 20.93 -0.03
C VAL A 72 0.41 20.56 1.39
N THR A 73 0.09 21.36 2.41
CA THR A 73 0.44 21.04 3.81
C THR A 73 -0.23 19.75 4.29
N ALA A 74 -1.51 19.54 3.97
CA ALA A 74 -2.20 18.30 4.32
C ALA A 74 -1.55 17.07 3.65
N LYS A 75 -1.12 17.18 2.39
CA LYS A 75 -0.45 16.09 1.68
C LYS A 75 0.98 15.87 2.18
N ARG A 76 1.70 16.95 2.50
CA ARG A 76 3.03 16.90 3.11
C ARG A 76 2.98 16.11 4.39
N ARG A 77 2.04 16.43 5.28
CA ARG A 77 1.82 15.70 6.53
C ARG A 77 1.57 14.21 6.30
N ARG A 78 0.81 13.82 5.27
CA ARG A 78 0.59 12.40 4.92
C ARG A 78 1.85 11.72 4.38
N ILE A 79 2.68 12.43 3.63
CA ILE A 79 3.97 11.92 3.11
C ILE A 79 4.98 11.79 4.26
N ASP A 80 5.00 12.75 5.17
CA ASP A 80 5.83 12.71 6.38
C ASP A 80 5.40 11.56 7.30
N MET A 81 4.10 11.30 7.45
CA MET A 81 3.57 10.11 8.15
C MET A 81 3.91 8.79 7.43
N ALA A 82 4.15 8.82 6.12
CA ALA A 82 4.69 7.69 5.39
C ALA A 82 6.20 7.51 5.65
N GLY A 83 6.83 8.47 6.33
CA GLY A 83 8.27 8.62 6.54
C GLY A 83 9.10 8.46 5.28
N ASN A 84 8.67 9.14 4.21
CA ASN A 84 9.41 9.32 2.96
C ASN A 84 9.90 8.01 2.30
N PRO A 85 9.00 7.05 2.00
CA PRO A 85 9.40 5.76 1.43
C PRO A 85 10.05 5.98 0.05
N GLY A 86 11.28 5.51 -0.13
CA GLY A 86 12.05 5.72 -1.37
C GLY A 86 12.47 7.18 -1.61
N GLY A 87 12.56 8.01 -0.56
CA GLY A 87 12.90 9.44 -0.66
C GLY A 87 11.77 10.27 -1.27
N LEU A 88 10.52 9.83 -1.12
CA LEU A 88 9.35 10.52 -1.65
C LEU A 88 9.14 11.86 -0.94
N THR A 89 9.55 12.95 -1.58
CA THR A 89 9.24 14.32 -1.13
C THR A 89 7.92 14.79 -1.71
N ILE A 90 7.38 15.89 -1.18
CA ILE A 90 6.21 16.53 -1.77
C ILE A 90 6.43 16.94 -3.23
N ASP A 91 7.66 17.29 -3.59
CA ASP A 91 8.04 17.64 -4.95
C ASP A 91 8.02 16.43 -5.88
N ARG A 92 8.49 15.25 -5.42
CA ARG A 92 8.38 14.00 -6.19
C ARG A 92 6.93 13.56 -6.37
N TYR A 93 6.09 13.75 -5.36
CA TYR A 93 4.66 13.51 -5.51
C TYR A 93 4.04 14.47 -6.55
N ALA A 94 4.37 15.76 -6.49
CA ALA A 94 3.89 16.74 -7.46
C ALA A 94 4.39 16.43 -8.88
N ALA A 95 5.64 15.97 -9.02
CA ALA A 95 6.21 15.50 -10.28
C ALA A 95 5.42 14.30 -10.85
N ARG A 96 5.17 13.26 -10.05
CA ARG A 96 4.35 12.10 -10.47
C ARG A 96 2.93 12.51 -10.84
N ARG A 97 2.31 13.39 -10.05
CA ARG A 97 0.97 13.92 -10.34
C ARG A 97 0.95 14.72 -11.64
N ALA A 98 1.99 15.47 -11.95
CA ALA A 98 2.12 16.18 -13.22
C ALA A 98 2.19 15.19 -14.39
N VAL A 99 3.04 14.16 -14.30
CA VAL A 99 3.23 13.17 -15.38
C VAL A 99 1.96 12.32 -15.58
N TYR A 100 1.41 11.74 -14.51
CA TYR A 100 0.17 10.94 -14.63
C TYR A 100 -1.03 11.80 -15.03
N GLY A 101 -1.11 13.04 -14.56
CA GLY A 101 -2.15 13.99 -14.96
C GLY A 101 -2.06 14.36 -16.43
N ALA A 102 -0.86 14.69 -16.93
CA ALA A 102 -0.64 15.01 -18.34
C ALA A 102 -0.90 13.79 -19.24
N PHE A 103 -0.45 12.61 -18.83
CA PHE A 103 -0.69 11.36 -19.55
C PHE A 103 -2.19 11.01 -19.61
N GLY A 104 -2.89 11.12 -18.48
CA GLY A 104 -4.34 10.90 -18.41
C GLY A 104 -5.13 11.90 -19.24
N LEU A 105 -4.71 13.17 -19.26
CA LEU A 105 -5.35 14.21 -20.06
C LEU A 105 -5.13 14.01 -21.56
N LEU A 106 -3.90 13.69 -21.98
CA LEU A 106 -3.55 13.47 -23.38
C LEU A 106 -4.29 12.25 -23.93
N LEU A 107 -4.22 11.11 -23.23
CA LEU A 107 -4.96 9.92 -23.65
C LEU A 107 -6.47 10.12 -23.60
N GLY A 108 -6.98 10.80 -22.56
CA GLY A 108 -8.40 11.09 -22.42
C GLY A 108 -8.95 11.90 -23.59
N LEU A 109 -8.21 12.92 -24.04
CA LEU A 109 -8.58 13.70 -25.23
C LEU A 109 -8.55 12.85 -26.51
N ILE A 110 -7.54 12.01 -26.70
CA ILE A 110 -7.46 11.11 -27.87
C ILE A 110 -8.66 10.16 -27.90
N PHE A 111 -9.02 9.53 -26.78
CA PHE A 111 -10.18 8.62 -26.73
C PHE A 111 -11.49 9.36 -26.94
N LEU A 112 -11.60 10.61 -26.47
CA LEU A 112 -12.79 11.44 -26.67
C LEU A 112 -12.96 11.81 -28.16
N THR A 113 -11.89 12.21 -28.85
CA THR A 113 -11.92 12.53 -30.29
C THR A 113 -12.21 11.30 -31.16
N ASN A 114 -11.90 10.10 -30.68
CA ASN A 114 -12.20 8.84 -31.35
C ASN A 114 -13.62 8.31 -31.06
N GLY A 115 -14.48 9.09 -30.38
CA GLY A 115 -15.86 8.70 -30.08
C GLY A 115 -15.99 7.62 -29.00
N GLN A 116 -14.96 7.46 -28.15
CA GLN A 116 -14.94 6.46 -27.07
C GLN A 116 -15.01 7.12 -25.69
N PRO A 117 -16.17 7.65 -25.27
CA PRO A 117 -16.29 8.43 -24.04
C PRO A 117 -15.99 7.63 -22.77
N LEU A 118 -16.23 6.32 -22.78
CA LEU A 118 -15.94 5.45 -21.62
C LEU A 118 -14.43 5.33 -21.35
N PHE A 119 -13.63 5.07 -22.39
CA PHE A 119 -12.17 4.97 -22.26
C PHE A 119 -11.52 6.33 -21.93
N ALA A 120 -12.10 7.42 -22.46
CA ALA A 120 -11.71 8.78 -22.08
C ALA A 120 -11.93 9.02 -20.58
N ALA A 121 -13.12 8.69 -20.06
CA ALA A 121 -13.43 8.82 -18.64
C ALA A 121 -12.46 8.02 -17.75
N MET A 122 -12.17 6.76 -18.12
CA MET A 122 -11.25 5.91 -17.37
C MET A 122 -9.82 6.46 -17.31
N THR A 123 -9.31 7.00 -18.42
CA THR A 123 -7.95 7.57 -18.49
C THR A 123 -7.82 8.87 -17.72
N PHE A 124 -8.86 9.72 -17.72
CA PHE A 124 -8.91 10.91 -16.85
C PHE A 124 -8.90 10.53 -15.37
N VAL A 125 -9.72 9.56 -14.97
CA VAL A 125 -9.76 9.05 -13.58
C VAL A 125 -8.41 8.48 -13.19
N PHE A 126 -7.79 7.68 -14.06
CA PHE A 126 -6.47 7.11 -13.81
C PHE A 126 -5.41 8.20 -13.58
N GLY A 127 -5.34 9.22 -14.45
CA GLY A 127 -4.38 10.32 -14.31
C GLY A 127 -4.55 11.13 -13.03
N ALA A 128 -5.80 11.27 -12.54
CA ALA A 128 -6.10 11.96 -11.29
C ALA A 128 -5.75 11.14 -10.04
N VAL A 129 -5.96 9.82 -10.07
CA VAL A 129 -5.89 8.95 -8.88
C VAL A 129 -4.55 8.22 -8.73
N ALA A 130 -3.83 7.95 -9.82
CA ALA A 130 -2.63 7.10 -9.80
C ALA A 130 -1.55 7.58 -8.81
N ALA A 131 -1.25 8.89 -8.79
CA ALA A 131 -0.26 9.44 -7.87
C ALA A 131 -0.67 9.31 -6.39
N ASP A 132 -1.97 9.42 -6.11
CA ASP A 132 -2.53 9.28 -4.77
C ASP A 132 -2.55 7.83 -4.29
N ALA A 133 -2.86 6.90 -5.20
CA ALA A 133 -2.86 5.47 -4.93
C ALA A 133 -1.46 4.96 -4.54
N LEU A 134 -0.40 5.44 -5.22
CA LEU A 134 0.98 5.06 -4.90
C LEU A 134 1.39 5.47 -3.48
N ILE A 135 1.01 6.67 -3.04
CA ILE A 135 1.28 7.13 -1.67
C ILE A 135 0.50 6.29 -0.67
N TRP A 136 -0.78 6.06 -0.95
CA TRP A 136 -1.63 5.28 -0.05
C TRP A 136 -1.10 3.86 0.13
N GLN A 137 -0.64 3.24 -0.96
CA GLN A 137 0.00 1.93 -0.92
C GLN A 137 1.30 1.96 -0.11
N ALA A 138 2.15 2.97 -0.29
CA ALA A 138 3.40 3.08 0.46
C ALA A 138 3.18 3.31 1.97
N ILE A 139 2.21 4.14 2.35
CA ILE A 139 1.80 4.31 3.76
C ILE A 139 1.32 2.98 4.33
N ARG A 140 0.50 2.25 3.57
CA ARG A 140 -0.06 0.98 4.00
C ARG A 140 1.01 -0.09 4.17
N GLU A 141 1.97 -0.20 3.23
CA GLU A 141 3.08 -1.15 3.32
C GLU A 141 3.96 -0.85 4.54
N ARG A 142 4.34 0.42 4.75
CA ARG A 142 5.09 0.84 5.94
C ARG A 142 4.36 0.49 7.23
N ARG A 143 3.07 0.83 7.31
CA ARG A 143 2.24 0.52 8.47
C ARG A 143 2.18 -0.98 8.72
N GLU A 144 2.00 -1.79 7.67
CA GLU A 144 1.92 -3.24 7.80
C GLU A 144 3.24 -3.86 8.27
N VAL A 145 4.39 -3.30 7.84
CA VAL A 145 5.70 -3.71 8.38
C VAL A 145 5.79 -3.39 9.88
N ILE A 146 5.41 -2.18 10.29
CA ILE A 146 5.43 -1.77 11.70
C ILE A 146 4.50 -2.65 12.55
N ASP A 147 3.25 -2.86 12.10
CA ASP A 147 2.24 -3.68 12.79
C ASP A 147 2.72 -5.13 12.96
N ARG A 148 3.52 -5.66 12.03
CA ARG A 148 4.07 -7.03 12.14
C ARG A 148 5.28 -7.12 13.07
N THR A 149 6.13 -6.09 13.10
CA THR A 149 7.36 -6.08 13.92
C THR A 149 7.08 -5.73 15.38
N LEU A 150 6.03 -4.93 15.64
CA LEU A 150 5.77 -4.39 16.96
C LEU A 150 5.55 -5.45 18.05
N PRO A 151 4.75 -6.53 17.86
CA PRO A 151 4.52 -7.52 18.92
C PRO A 151 5.80 -8.24 19.36
N ASP A 152 6.64 -8.62 18.40
CA ASP A 152 7.94 -9.26 18.65
C ASP A 152 8.90 -8.31 19.39
N PHE A 153 8.94 -7.04 18.97
CA PHE A 153 9.66 -5.99 19.66
C PHE A 153 9.23 -5.84 21.12
N LEU A 154 7.92 -5.85 21.39
CA LEU A 154 7.38 -5.72 22.75
C LEU A 154 7.75 -6.90 23.64
N ASP A 155 7.78 -8.13 23.12
CA ASP A 155 8.23 -9.30 23.88
C ASP A 155 9.70 -9.17 24.28
N VAL A 156 10.57 -8.84 23.32
CA VAL A 156 12.01 -8.64 23.60
C VAL A 156 12.20 -7.52 24.60
N LEU A 157 11.48 -6.40 24.45
CA LEU A 157 11.51 -5.29 25.40
C LEU A 157 11.06 -5.73 26.79
N ALA A 158 9.99 -6.51 26.90
CA ALA A 158 9.50 -7.02 28.17
C ALA A 158 10.51 -7.93 28.87
N VAL A 159 11.22 -8.80 28.12
CA VAL A 159 12.30 -9.65 28.66
C VAL A 159 13.45 -8.81 29.18
N VAL A 160 13.89 -7.82 28.42
CA VAL A 160 15.01 -6.94 28.80
C VAL A 160 14.65 -6.09 30.02
N VAL A 161 13.43 -5.57 30.10
CA VAL A 161 12.95 -4.82 31.27
C VAL A 161 12.78 -5.72 32.49
N SER A 162 12.26 -6.94 32.32
CA SER A 162 12.16 -7.95 33.39
C SER A 162 13.51 -8.33 33.98
N ALA A 163 14.59 -8.23 33.18
CA ALA A 163 15.96 -8.44 33.64
C ALA A 163 16.54 -7.28 34.49
N GLY A 164 15.73 -6.26 34.80
CA GLY A 164 16.11 -5.15 35.69
C GLY A 164 16.73 -3.95 34.97
N LEU A 165 16.80 -3.94 33.64
CA LEU A 165 17.22 -2.76 32.88
C LEU A 165 16.14 -1.67 32.97
N GLY A 166 16.56 -0.45 33.23
CA GLY A 166 15.66 0.70 33.19
C GLY A 166 15.01 0.83 31.81
N PHE A 167 13.71 1.14 31.77
CA PHE A 167 12.92 1.12 30.52
C PHE A 167 13.57 1.88 29.37
N ARG A 168 14.14 3.07 29.63
CA ARG A 168 14.81 3.86 28.58
C ARG A 168 16.02 3.14 27.99
N GLN A 169 16.83 2.51 28.84
CA GLN A 169 18.02 1.76 28.44
C GLN A 169 17.63 0.47 27.71
N ALA A 170 16.57 -0.20 28.18
CA ALA A 170 16.00 -1.36 27.50
C ALA A 170 15.47 -0.97 26.11
N LEU A 171 14.76 0.14 25.98
CA LEU A 171 14.23 0.64 24.71
C LEU A 171 15.35 0.93 23.71
N ASP A 172 16.41 1.61 24.16
CA ASP A 172 17.58 1.90 23.33
C ASP A 172 18.28 0.61 22.86
N ARG A 173 18.56 -0.29 23.80
CA ARG A 173 19.23 -1.56 23.53
C ARG A 173 18.46 -2.47 22.58
N VAL A 174 17.13 -2.53 22.73
CA VAL A 174 16.28 -3.33 21.85
C VAL A 174 16.13 -2.64 20.50
N ALA A 175 15.98 -1.32 20.44
CA ALA A 175 15.89 -0.59 19.17
C ALA A 175 17.14 -0.78 18.28
N GLU A 176 18.33 -0.93 18.85
CA GLU A 176 19.57 -1.26 18.12
C GLU A 176 19.51 -2.61 17.39
N LYS A 177 18.69 -3.56 17.86
CA LYS A 177 18.60 -4.92 17.30
C LYS A 177 17.63 -5.05 16.14
N TYR A 178 16.81 -4.02 15.90
CA TYR A 178 15.82 -4.03 14.83
C TYR A 178 16.25 -3.10 13.70
N GLU A 179 15.80 -3.45 12.50
CA GLU A 179 15.96 -2.64 11.30
C GLU A 179 14.60 -2.34 10.67
N GLY A 180 14.59 -1.37 9.76
CA GLY A 180 13.39 -0.96 9.03
C GLY A 180 12.55 0.10 9.74
N PRO A 181 11.29 0.31 9.28
CA PRO A 181 10.54 1.52 9.61
C PRO A 181 10.23 1.70 11.10
N TRP A 182 10.07 0.59 11.85
CA TRP A 182 9.83 0.65 13.29
C TRP A 182 11.08 1.13 14.05
N ALA A 183 12.25 0.57 13.72
CA ALA A 183 13.52 0.98 14.32
C ALA A 183 13.86 2.45 14.02
N ASP A 184 13.57 2.92 12.80
CA ASP A 184 13.77 4.32 12.43
C ASP A 184 12.92 5.28 13.26
N GLU A 185 11.65 4.95 13.49
CA GLU A 185 10.76 5.73 14.35
C GLU A 185 11.23 5.75 15.82
N LEU A 186 11.74 4.62 16.32
CA LEU A 186 12.31 4.54 17.66
C LEU A 186 13.59 5.37 17.78
N ARG A 187 14.50 5.31 16.80
CA ARG A 187 15.72 6.14 16.76
C ARG A 187 15.39 7.63 16.76
N ILE A 188 14.39 8.06 16.00
CA ILE A 188 13.91 9.45 16.03
C ILE A 188 13.40 9.81 17.43
N THR A 189 12.61 8.92 18.04
CA THR A 189 12.02 9.15 19.37
C THR A 189 13.08 9.19 20.48
N LEU A 190 14.06 8.28 20.44
CA LEU A 190 15.23 8.26 21.33
C LEU A 190 16.05 9.55 21.20
N ARG A 191 16.36 9.97 19.97
CA ARG A 191 17.09 11.21 19.70
C ARG A 191 16.34 12.45 20.17
N GLN A 192 15.02 12.50 20.03
CA GLN A 192 14.20 13.59 20.57
C GLN A 192 14.38 13.69 22.09
N MET A 193 14.35 12.55 22.78
CA MET A 193 14.57 12.53 24.23
C MET A 193 16.02 12.93 24.59
N ASP A 194 17.02 12.56 23.80
CA ASP A 194 18.43 12.97 24.02
C ASP A 194 18.63 14.48 23.85
N MET A 195 17.81 15.11 23.01
CA MET A 195 17.75 16.56 22.82
C MET A 195 16.94 17.28 23.91
N GLY A 196 16.51 16.59 24.96
CA GLY A 196 15.79 17.16 26.09
C GLY A 196 14.27 17.24 25.94
N VAL A 197 13.68 16.64 24.88
CA VAL A 197 12.22 16.51 24.78
C VAL A 197 11.73 15.53 25.84
N SER A 198 10.66 15.90 26.57
CA SER A 198 10.09 15.02 27.59
C SER A 198 9.64 13.69 26.99
N ARG A 199 9.78 12.59 27.74
CA ARG A 199 9.38 11.23 27.31
C ARG A 199 7.94 11.18 26.80
N ARG A 200 7.00 11.77 27.55
CA ARG A 200 5.58 11.84 27.17
C ARG A 200 5.37 12.55 25.82
N GLN A 201 6.07 13.67 25.60
CA GLN A 201 6.00 14.42 24.35
C GLN A 201 6.65 13.66 23.19
N ALA A 202 7.80 13.01 23.39
CA ALA A 202 8.46 12.22 22.36
C ALA A 202 7.56 11.06 21.88
N PHE A 203 6.90 10.35 22.82
CA PHE A 203 5.95 9.31 22.46
C PHE A 203 4.65 9.82 21.83
N ASP A 204 4.16 11.01 22.21
CA ASP A 204 3.03 11.62 21.52
C ASP A 204 3.37 12.02 20.08
N GLU A 205 4.59 12.52 19.84
CA GLU A 205 5.09 12.78 18.48
C GLU A 205 5.28 11.47 17.70
N LEU A 206 5.77 10.39 18.32
CA LEU A 206 5.80 9.06 17.71
C LEU A 206 4.40 8.63 17.24
N ARG A 207 3.40 8.78 18.11
CA ARG A 207 1.99 8.48 17.78
C ARG A 207 1.46 9.36 16.65
N LYS A 208 1.81 10.65 16.60
CA LYS A 208 1.37 11.57 15.54
C LYS A 208 2.00 11.28 14.18
N ARG A 209 3.24 10.79 14.15
CA ARG A 209 3.95 10.41 12.91
C ARG A 209 3.44 9.08 12.37
N ASN A 210 2.93 8.20 13.22
CA ASN A 210 2.48 6.87 12.83
C ASN A 210 0.95 6.79 12.63
N SER A 211 0.51 6.03 11.63
CA SER A 211 -0.92 5.75 11.40
C SER A 211 -1.37 4.38 11.92
N SER A 212 -0.46 3.64 12.57
CA SER A 212 -0.73 2.37 13.23
C SER A 212 -1.52 2.56 14.52
N GLU A 213 -2.61 1.80 14.63
CA GLU A 213 -3.40 1.69 15.86
C GLU A 213 -2.62 0.96 16.96
N GLN A 214 -1.83 -0.06 16.59
CA GLN A 214 -1.01 -0.82 17.52
C GLN A 214 0.06 0.08 18.18
N VAL A 215 0.70 0.97 17.42
CA VAL A 215 1.62 1.98 17.96
C VAL A 215 0.91 2.94 18.92
N ALA A 216 -0.32 3.36 18.60
CA ALA A 216 -1.09 4.22 19.49
C ALA A 216 -1.46 3.52 20.80
N GLN A 217 -1.79 2.22 20.75
CA GLN A 217 -2.02 1.38 21.93
C GLN A 217 -0.76 1.24 22.78
N PHE A 218 0.39 0.96 22.16
CA PHE A 218 1.69 0.93 22.84
C PHE A 218 2.02 2.23 23.56
N VAL A 219 1.94 3.36 22.85
CA VAL A 219 2.20 4.68 23.44
C VAL A 219 1.25 4.96 24.61
N SER A 220 -0.03 4.62 24.47
CA SER A 220 -1.02 4.86 25.52
C SER A 220 -0.78 3.98 26.75
N ALA A 221 -0.52 2.68 26.56
CA ALA A 221 -0.19 1.75 27.63
C ALA A 221 1.10 2.15 28.34
N LEU A 222 2.10 2.61 27.58
CA LEU A 222 3.36 3.07 28.13
C LEU A 222 3.17 4.32 29.00
N GLN A 223 2.50 5.36 28.48
CA GLN A 223 2.24 6.59 29.23
C GLN A 223 1.40 6.34 30.49
N GLN A 224 0.49 5.35 30.47
CA GLN A 224 -0.28 4.93 31.65
C GLN A 224 0.58 4.16 32.66
N GLY A 225 1.46 3.27 32.20
CA GLY A 225 2.36 2.49 33.06
C GLY A 225 3.41 3.33 33.80
N GLU A 226 3.77 4.48 33.25
CA GLU A 226 4.69 5.45 33.89
C GLU A 226 4.15 6.04 35.20
N GLU A 227 2.83 6.04 35.40
CA GLU A 227 2.18 6.62 36.59
C GLU A 227 2.02 5.59 37.74
N LEU A 228 2.21 4.29 37.48
CA LEU A 228 1.69 3.22 38.35
C LEU A 228 2.72 2.35 39.07
N GLY A 229 4.02 2.39 38.74
CA GLY A 229 5.05 1.58 39.43
C GLY A 229 4.86 0.05 39.33
N SER A 230 3.90 -0.41 38.53
CA SER A 230 3.61 -1.81 38.18
C SER A 230 4.71 -2.37 37.27
N PRO A 231 4.95 -3.70 37.24
CA PRO A 231 5.86 -4.32 36.28
C PRO A 231 5.39 -4.04 34.85
N ILE A 232 5.94 -2.98 34.24
CA ILE A 232 5.69 -2.56 32.86
C ILE A 232 5.90 -3.70 31.86
N ALA A 233 6.74 -4.67 32.22
CA ALA A 233 6.94 -5.91 31.49
C ALA A 233 5.64 -6.71 31.30
N GLU A 234 4.79 -6.85 32.32
CA GLU A 234 3.51 -7.56 32.19
C GLU A 234 2.57 -6.85 31.21
N THR A 235 2.51 -5.51 31.28
CA THR A 235 1.72 -4.71 30.34
C THR A 235 2.22 -4.88 28.91
N LEU A 236 3.54 -4.91 28.69
CA LEU A 236 4.14 -5.13 27.37
C LEU A 236 3.79 -6.53 26.83
N ILE A 237 3.85 -7.58 27.65
CA ILE A 237 3.50 -8.96 27.28
C ILE A 237 2.01 -9.09 26.94
N GLN A 238 1.14 -8.50 27.76
CA GLN A 238 -0.30 -8.49 27.50
C GLN A 238 -0.61 -7.79 26.18
N LEU A 239 0.02 -6.64 25.94
CA LEU A 239 -0.17 -5.88 24.71
C LEU A 239 0.33 -6.65 23.47
N ALA A 240 1.50 -7.28 23.53
CA ALA A 240 2.01 -8.13 22.45
C ALA A 240 1.06 -9.31 22.14
N THR A 241 0.48 -9.91 23.19
CA THR A 241 -0.48 -11.01 23.07
C THR A 241 -1.78 -10.54 22.41
N ASP A 242 -2.30 -9.38 22.81
CA ASP A 242 -3.50 -8.78 22.22
C ASP A 242 -3.32 -8.40 20.75
N MET A 243 -2.15 -7.85 20.38
CA MET A 243 -1.80 -7.58 18.98
C MET A 243 -1.81 -8.87 18.14
N ARG A 244 -1.14 -9.94 18.61
CA ARG A 244 -1.15 -11.25 17.92
C ARG A 244 -2.56 -11.83 17.80
N ARG A 245 -3.37 -11.71 18.86
CA ARG A 245 -4.77 -12.17 18.85
C ARG A 245 -5.59 -11.41 17.81
N THR A 246 -5.40 -10.09 17.72
CA THR A 246 -6.08 -9.22 16.76
C THR A 246 -5.68 -9.56 15.33
N ASP A 247 -4.39 -9.82 15.08
CA ASP A 247 -3.90 -10.22 13.76
C ASP A 247 -4.41 -11.59 13.32
N ALA A 248 -4.48 -12.55 14.25
CA ALA A 248 -5.10 -13.85 13.99
C ALA A 248 -6.59 -13.71 13.64
N GLN A 249 -7.34 -12.87 14.38
CA GLN A 249 -8.75 -12.59 14.08
C GLN A 249 -8.92 -11.90 12.73
N ASN A 250 -8.08 -10.93 12.40
CA ASN A 250 -8.11 -10.23 11.12
C ASN A 250 -7.83 -11.18 9.95
N SER A 251 -6.89 -12.10 10.12
CA SER A 251 -6.56 -13.14 9.14
C SER A 251 -7.74 -14.10 8.95
N ARG A 252 -8.37 -14.56 10.04
CA ARG A 252 -9.59 -15.38 9.99
C ARG A 252 -10.74 -14.66 9.30
N ARG A 253 -10.96 -13.37 9.58
CA ARG A 253 -11.99 -12.54 8.91
C ARG A 253 -11.73 -12.42 7.41
N ARG A 254 -10.46 -12.26 6.98
CA ARG A 254 -10.09 -12.22 5.56
C ARG A 254 -10.35 -13.56 4.88
N ALA A 255 -9.99 -14.67 5.52
CA ALA A 255 -10.29 -16.02 5.03
C ALA A 255 -11.81 -16.25 4.90
N ALA A 256 -12.58 -15.93 5.94
CA ALA A 256 -14.03 -16.07 5.94
C ALA A 256 -14.72 -15.22 4.86
N LYS A 257 -14.24 -14.00 4.58
CA LYS A 257 -14.76 -13.14 3.50
C LYS A 257 -14.42 -13.63 2.09
N THR A 258 -13.47 -14.56 1.95
CA THR A 258 -13.07 -15.10 0.64
C THR A 258 -14.09 -16.14 0.15
N ILE A 259 -14.70 -16.91 1.07
CA ILE A 259 -15.68 -17.96 0.74
C ILE A 259 -16.91 -17.41 0.00
N PRO A 260 -17.61 -16.35 0.48
CA PRO A 260 -18.77 -15.79 -0.22
C PRO A 260 -18.44 -15.21 -1.60
N LYS A 261 -17.24 -14.64 -1.76
CA LYS A 261 -16.79 -14.08 -3.04
C LYS A 261 -16.57 -15.17 -4.10
N ALA A 262 -16.01 -16.30 -3.70
CA ALA A 262 -15.84 -17.46 -4.58
C ALA A 262 -17.20 -17.99 -5.06
N THR A 263 -18.16 -18.16 -4.14
CA THR A 263 -19.52 -18.61 -4.47
C THR A 263 -20.24 -17.65 -5.42
N MET A 264 -20.12 -16.34 -5.18
CA MET A 264 -20.74 -15.32 -6.04
C MET A 264 -20.16 -15.33 -7.45
N VAL A 265 -18.84 -15.46 -7.61
CA VAL A 265 -18.19 -15.59 -8.92
C VAL A 265 -18.65 -16.85 -9.63
N THR A 266 -18.71 -17.98 -8.93
CA THR A 266 -19.23 -19.23 -9.50
C THR A 266 -20.66 -19.08 -9.99
N LEU A 267 -21.55 -18.48 -9.20
CA LEU A 267 -22.96 -18.29 -9.57
C LEU A 267 -23.12 -17.38 -10.80
N VAL A 268 -22.36 -16.29 -10.87
CA VAL A 268 -22.44 -15.33 -11.98
C VAL A 268 -21.91 -15.91 -13.29
N PHE A 269 -20.96 -16.85 -13.26
CA PHE A 269 -20.40 -17.46 -14.48
C PHE A 269 -21.06 -18.79 -14.88
N MET A 270 -21.29 -19.71 -13.93
CA MET A 270 -21.85 -21.04 -14.23
C MET A 270 -23.31 -20.96 -14.67
N LEU A 271 -24.12 -20.13 -14.02
CA LEU A 271 -25.57 -20.10 -14.23
C LEU A 271 -25.98 -19.58 -15.63
N PRO A 272 -25.44 -18.47 -16.15
CA PRO A 272 -25.70 -18.10 -17.54
C PRO A 272 -25.06 -19.07 -18.54
N ALA A 273 -23.90 -19.66 -18.23
CA ALA A 273 -23.28 -20.66 -19.10
C ALA A 273 -24.14 -21.93 -19.23
N THR A 274 -24.71 -22.43 -18.13
CA THR A 274 -25.65 -23.56 -18.17
C THR A 274 -26.96 -23.20 -18.85
N MET A 275 -27.47 -21.97 -18.67
CA MET A 275 -28.65 -21.49 -19.41
C MET A 275 -28.41 -21.44 -20.92
N ILE A 276 -27.25 -20.94 -21.36
CA ILE A 276 -26.86 -20.94 -22.79
C ILE A 276 -26.74 -22.37 -23.30
N LEU A 277 -26.12 -23.28 -22.54
CA LEU A 277 -25.97 -24.69 -22.93
C LEU A 277 -27.33 -25.38 -23.08
N ILE A 278 -28.25 -25.19 -22.13
CA ILE A 278 -29.60 -25.76 -22.16
C ILE A 278 -30.39 -25.17 -23.33
N ALA A 279 -30.35 -23.85 -23.53
CA ALA A 279 -31.04 -23.20 -24.64
C ALA A 279 -30.51 -23.68 -25.99
N ALA A 280 -29.19 -23.79 -26.15
CA ALA A 280 -28.56 -24.30 -27.36
C ALA A 280 -28.91 -25.78 -27.61
N GLY A 281 -28.88 -26.62 -26.57
CA GLY A 281 -29.26 -28.04 -26.68
C GLY A 281 -30.73 -28.24 -27.01
N MET A 282 -31.62 -27.46 -26.39
CA MET A 282 -33.05 -27.47 -26.68
C MET A 282 -33.35 -26.99 -28.10
N PHE A 283 -32.60 -26.00 -28.59
CA PHE A 283 -32.75 -25.47 -29.94
C PHE A 283 -32.23 -26.43 -31.03
N LEU A 284 -31.07 -27.07 -30.79
CA LEU A 284 -30.52 -28.10 -31.69
C LEU A 284 -31.39 -29.37 -31.69
N GLY A 285 -31.96 -29.74 -30.54
CA GLY A 285 -32.80 -30.92 -30.40
C GLY A 285 -34.22 -30.77 -30.96
N SER A 286 -34.73 -29.55 -31.11
CA SER A 286 -36.09 -29.31 -31.64
C SER A 286 -36.17 -29.33 -33.18
N GLY A 287 -35.05 -29.53 -33.89
CA GLY A 287 -35.02 -29.56 -35.35
C GLY A 287 -35.39 -28.22 -36.01
N SER A 288 -35.27 -27.10 -35.27
CA SER A 288 -35.65 -25.78 -35.76
C SER A 288 -34.57 -25.21 -36.68
N ASP A 289 -34.87 -25.17 -37.99
CA ASP A 289 -34.00 -24.58 -39.00
C ASP A 289 -33.89 -23.06 -38.83
N PHE A 290 -32.66 -22.55 -38.81
CA PHE A 290 -32.34 -21.12 -38.65
C PHE A 290 -33.06 -20.21 -39.68
N GLY A 291 -33.44 -20.74 -40.84
CA GLY A 291 -34.15 -19.99 -41.90
C GLY A 291 -35.59 -19.60 -41.54
N SER A 292 -36.27 -20.40 -40.70
CA SER A 292 -37.68 -20.14 -40.34
C SER A 292 -37.86 -18.96 -39.37
N ILE A 293 -36.83 -18.62 -38.59
CA ILE A 293 -36.85 -17.52 -37.61
C ILE A 293 -36.19 -16.24 -38.15
N LEU A 294 -35.22 -16.36 -39.06
CA LEU A 294 -34.51 -15.20 -39.64
C LEU A 294 -35.08 -14.70 -40.98
N GLY A 295 -36.16 -15.28 -41.48
CA GLY A 295 -36.88 -14.77 -42.65
C GLY A 295 -36.02 -14.76 -43.93
N ARG A 296 -35.23 -15.83 -44.14
CA ARG A 296 -34.68 -16.20 -45.44
C ARG A 296 -34.68 -17.71 -45.62
#